data_AF-A0A6G1R8D0-F1
#
_entry.id   AF-A0A6G1R8D0-F1
#
_cell.length_a   1.000
_cell.length_b   1.000
_cell.length_c   1.000
_cell.angle_alpha   90.00
_cell.angle_beta   90.00
_cell.angle_gamma   90.00
#
_symmetry.space_group_name_H-M   'P 1'
#
loop_
_entity.id
_entity.type
_entity.pdbx_description
1 polymer ?
#
loop_
_entity_poly.entity_id
_entity_poly.type
_entity_poly.pdbx_seq_one_letter_code
_entity_poly.pdbx_strand_id
1 'polypeptide(L)'
;LQLPYEQWKALNEIDAGVCEEMTYEEIRDQHPEEFALRDQDKYYYRYPSGESYQDLVQRLEPVIMELERQENVLVICHQAVMRCLLAYFLDKSADEMPYLKCPLHTVLKLTPVAYGCRVESISLNIEAVNTHRERPEEAKKGPNPLMRRNSVTPLASPEPTKKPRINSFEEHVAVSSALPGCVPQEVPTQLPGQNMNNSQKPL
;
A
#
# COMPACT_ATOMS: atom_id res chain seq x y z
N LEU A 1 14.68 8.15 30.88
CA LEU A 1 13.47 8.96 30.61
C LEU A 1 12.27 8.15 31.08
N GLN A 2 11.48 8.66 32.02
CA GLN A 2 10.19 8.07 32.38
C GLN A 2 9.13 8.84 31.59
N LEU A 3 8.78 8.35 30.41
CA LEU A 3 7.71 8.92 29.60
C LEU A 3 6.40 8.20 29.92
N PRO A 4 5.26 8.90 29.98
CA PRO A 4 3.97 8.25 30.06
C PRO A 4 3.73 7.42 28.78
N TYR A 5 3.07 6.28 28.92
CA TYR A 5 2.70 5.41 27.81
C TYR A 5 1.30 4.86 28.03
N GLU A 6 0.63 4.49 26.93
CA GLU A 6 -0.70 3.88 26.95
C GLU A 6 -0.61 2.43 26.49
N GLN A 7 -1.36 1.54 27.15
CA GLN A 7 -1.39 0.13 26.80
C GLN A 7 -2.67 -0.18 26.03
N TRP A 8 -2.51 -0.75 24.84
CA TRP A 8 -3.61 -1.16 23.99
C TRP A 8 -3.60 -2.67 23.84
N LYS A 9 -4.64 -3.35 24.36
CA LYS A 9 -4.79 -4.81 24.18
C LYS A 9 -4.87 -5.20 22.71
N ALA A 10 -5.38 -4.31 21.87
CA ALA A 10 -5.42 -4.48 20.42
C ALA A 10 -4.03 -4.54 19.76
N LEU A 11 -2.96 -4.12 20.45
CA LEU A 11 -1.57 -4.23 19.98
C LEU A 11 -0.87 -5.52 20.43
N ASN A 12 -1.54 -6.41 21.17
CA ASN A 12 -0.99 -7.74 21.47
C ASN A 12 -0.67 -8.49 20.17
N GLU A 13 0.34 -9.34 20.19
CA GLU A 13 0.72 -10.17 19.04
C GLU A 13 -0.46 -11.03 18.55
N ILE A 14 -0.36 -11.50 17.30
CA ILE A 14 -1.29 -12.47 16.74
C ILE A 14 -1.38 -13.72 17.63
N ASP A 15 -2.61 -14.15 17.92
CA ASP A 15 -2.87 -15.36 18.70
C ASP A 15 -2.65 -16.61 17.83
N ALA A 16 -1.66 -17.41 18.15
CA ALA A 16 -1.35 -18.69 17.48
C ALA A 16 -2.22 -19.86 17.99
N GLY A 17 -3.13 -19.62 18.94
CA GLY A 17 -4.08 -20.59 19.47
C GLY A 17 -3.38 -21.83 20.03
N VAL A 18 -3.72 -23.01 19.48
CA VAL A 18 -3.09 -24.28 19.89
C VAL A 18 -1.59 -24.36 19.58
N CYS A 19 -1.07 -23.48 18.70
CA CYS A 19 0.33 -23.41 18.33
C CYS A 19 1.11 -22.36 19.15
N GLU A 20 0.52 -21.76 20.17
CA GLU A 20 1.23 -20.88 21.10
C GLU A 20 2.43 -21.58 21.74
N GLU A 21 3.50 -20.82 21.99
CA GLU A 21 4.76 -21.28 22.60
C GLU A 21 5.51 -22.38 21.82
N MET A 22 5.05 -22.77 20.63
CA MET A 22 5.74 -23.75 19.78
C MET A 22 6.73 -23.10 18.82
N THR A 23 7.85 -23.78 18.55
CA THR A 23 8.74 -23.44 17.44
C THR A 23 8.13 -23.84 16.10
N TYR A 24 8.59 -23.23 15.00
CA TYR A 24 8.13 -23.62 13.66
C TYR A 24 8.45 -25.09 13.32
N GLU A 25 9.53 -25.65 13.88
CA GLU A 25 9.88 -27.07 13.70
C GLU A 25 8.87 -27.97 14.40
N GLU A 26 8.50 -27.65 15.64
CA GLU A 26 7.48 -28.39 16.39
C GLU A 26 6.11 -28.30 15.71
N ILE A 27 5.72 -27.13 15.20
CA ILE A 27 4.45 -26.98 14.45
C ILE A 27 4.48 -27.85 13.19
N ARG A 28 5.59 -27.86 12.44
CA ARG A 28 5.72 -28.70 11.24
C ARG A 28 5.60 -30.18 11.57
N ASP A 29 6.18 -30.61 12.68
CA ASP A 29 6.25 -32.03 13.04
C ASP A 29 4.95 -32.52 13.71
N GLN A 30 4.32 -31.69 14.55
CA GLN A 30 3.10 -32.03 15.29
C GLN A 30 1.81 -31.69 14.51
N HIS A 31 1.83 -30.63 13.70
CA HIS A 31 0.69 -30.14 12.92
C HIS A 31 1.07 -29.89 11.45
N PRO A 32 1.52 -30.92 10.71
CA PRO A 32 2.04 -30.76 9.34
C PRO A 32 1.01 -30.20 8.35
N GLU A 33 -0.26 -30.55 8.50
CA GLU A 33 -1.34 -30.04 7.66
C GLU A 33 -1.55 -28.53 7.88
N GLU A 34 -1.61 -28.09 9.13
CA GLU A 34 -1.76 -26.68 9.50
C GLU A 34 -0.57 -25.85 9.02
N PHE A 35 0.65 -26.37 9.17
CA PHE A 35 1.86 -25.75 8.66
C PHE A 35 1.80 -25.52 7.14
N ALA A 36 1.36 -26.54 6.39
CA ALA A 36 1.23 -26.46 4.94
C ALA A 36 0.10 -25.53 4.48
N LEU A 37 -1.05 -25.54 5.16
CA LEU A 37 -2.18 -24.67 4.87
C LEU A 37 -1.83 -23.20 5.11
N ARG A 38 -1.12 -22.92 6.21
CA ARG A 38 -0.64 -21.57 6.51
C ARG A 38 0.35 -21.06 5.48
N ASP A 39 1.21 -21.93 4.95
CA ASP A 39 2.17 -21.55 3.92
C ASP A 39 1.51 -21.26 2.57
N GLN A 40 0.41 -21.93 2.26
CA GLN A 40 -0.37 -21.71 1.04
C GLN A 40 -1.10 -20.36 1.04
N ASP A 41 -1.72 -19.98 2.17
CA ASP A 41 -2.49 -18.75 2.27
C ASP A 41 -2.32 -18.11 3.66
N LYS A 42 -1.16 -17.50 3.88
CA LYS A 42 -0.78 -16.95 5.18
C LYS A 42 -1.69 -15.80 5.65
N TYR A 43 -2.37 -15.11 4.73
CA TYR A 43 -3.24 -13.99 5.08
C TYR A 43 -4.57 -14.48 5.64
N TYR A 44 -5.23 -15.42 4.94
CA TYR A 44 -6.55 -15.92 5.32
C TYR A 44 -6.52 -17.14 6.25
N TYR A 45 -5.38 -17.84 6.34
CA TYR A 45 -5.23 -18.94 7.29
C TYR A 45 -5.40 -18.44 8.73
N ARG A 46 -6.28 -19.12 9.48
CA ARG A 46 -6.53 -18.88 10.90
C ARG A 46 -6.01 -20.06 11.70
N TYR A 47 -5.18 -19.80 12.70
CA TYR A 47 -4.75 -20.84 13.63
C TYR A 47 -5.95 -21.48 14.35
N PRO A 48 -5.95 -22.79 14.63
CA PRO A 48 -6.99 -23.40 15.44
C PRO A 48 -7.06 -22.74 16.82
N SER A 49 -8.24 -22.22 17.19
CA SER A 49 -8.46 -21.41 18.40
C SER A 49 -7.63 -20.13 18.50
N GLY A 50 -7.11 -19.63 17.37
CA GLY A 50 -6.33 -18.38 17.30
C GLY A 50 -6.83 -17.45 16.20
N GLU A 51 -5.92 -16.64 15.66
CA GLU A 51 -6.20 -15.56 14.70
C GLU A 51 -5.58 -15.83 13.32
N SER A 52 -6.12 -15.16 12.31
CA SER A 52 -5.51 -14.94 11.00
C SER A 52 -4.96 -13.51 10.89
N TYR A 53 -4.17 -13.21 9.87
CA TYR A 53 -3.81 -11.81 9.58
C TYR A 53 -5.05 -10.96 9.27
N GLN A 54 -6.09 -11.54 8.65
CA GLN A 54 -7.36 -10.85 8.44
C GLN A 54 -8.04 -10.44 9.75
N ASP A 55 -8.07 -11.33 10.74
CA ASP A 55 -8.62 -11.02 12.08
C ASP A 55 -7.80 -9.92 12.76
N LEU A 56 -6.47 -9.99 12.63
CA LEU A 56 -5.56 -9.00 13.18
C LEU A 56 -5.79 -7.61 12.56
N VAL A 57 -6.01 -7.52 11.25
CA VAL A 57 -6.34 -6.26 10.56
C VAL A 57 -7.63 -5.66 11.12
N GLN A 58 -8.69 -6.46 11.33
CA GLN A 58 -9.94 -5.99 11.94
C GLN A 58 -9.73 -5.51 13.37
N ARG A 59 -8.92 -6.23 14.16
CA ARG A 59 -8.57 -5.86 15.53
C ARG A 59 -7.79 -4.54 15.61
N LEU A 60 -6.98 -4.23 14.60
CA LEU A 60 -6.14 -3.03 14.55
C LEU A 60 -6.85 -1.80 13.96
N GLU A 61 -8.07 -1.93 13.44
CA GLU A 61 -8.82 -0.79 12.88
C GLU A 61 -8.94 0.39 13.86
N PRO A 62 -9.30 0.21 15.15
CA PRO A 62 -9.34 1.32 16.11
C PRO A 62 -7.97 1.96 16.39
N VAL A 63 -6.89 1.17 16.32
CA VAL A 63 -5.51 1.66 16.50
C VAL A 63 -5.13 2.55 15.32
N ILE A 64 -5.44 2.12 14.10
CA ILE A 64 -5.16 2.89 12.88
C ILE A 64 -5.88 4.23 12.91
N MET A 65 -7.17 4.24 13.26
CA MET A 65 -7.95 5.47 13.40
C MET A 65 -7.33 6.45 14.40
N GLU A 66 -6.84 5.94 15.54
CA GLU A 66 -6.19 6.77 16.53
C GLU A 66 -4.81 7.28 16.05
N LEU A 67 -4.04 6.46 15.32
CA LEU A 67 -2.77 6.89 14.73
C LEU A 67 -2.96 8.00 13.70
N GLU A 68 -4.03 7.99 12.91
CA GLU A 68 -4.35 9.09 11.98
C GLU A 68 -4.74 10.39 12.69
N ARG A 69 -5.28 10.29 13.91
CA ARG A 69 -5.71 11.44 14.72
C ARG A 69 -4.56 12.13 15.45
N GLN A 70 -3.49 11.39 15.71
CA GLN A 70 -2.35 11.85 16.49
C GLN A 70 -1.24 12.42 15.60
N GLU A 71 -0.38 13.25 16.19
CA GLU A 71 0.81 13.78 15.50
C GLU A 71 2.01 12.83 15.65
N ASN A 72 2.86 13.06 16.65
CA ASN A 72 4.07 12.28 16.88
C ASN A 72 3.77 11.14 17.85
N VAL A 73 3.76 9.91 17.35
CA VAL A 73 3.52 8.70 18.14
C VAL A 73 4.65 7.69 17.93
N LEU A 74 5.05 7.02 19.01
CA LEU A 74 5.89 5.83 18.97
C LEU A 74 5.05 4.63 19.35
N VAL A 75 4.91 3.68 18.42
CA VAL A 75 4.24 2.40 18.67
C VAL A 75 5.29 1.33 18.92
N ILE A 76 5.25 0.70 20.09
CA ILE A 76 6.06 -0.49 20.41
C ILE A 76 5.12 -1.69 20.37
N CYS A 77 5.34 -2.61 19.44
CA CYS A 77 4.46 -3.74 19.19
C CYS A 77 5.26 -4.97 18.72
N HIS A 78 4.57 -5.92 18.10
CA HIS A 78 5.10 -7.23 17.73
C HIS A 78 5.19 -7.42 16.20
N GLN A 79 5.68 -8.57 15.74
CA GLN A 79 6.02 -8.76 14.32
C GLN A 79 4.77 -8.76 13.44
N ALA A 80 3.72 -9.53 13.77
CA ALA A 80 2.53 -9.58 12.92
C ALA A 80 1.76 -8.26 12.96
N VAL A 81 1.65 -7.66 14.15
CA VAL A 81 1.03 -6.34 14.35
C VAL A 81 1.74 -5.26 13.53
N MET A 82 3.07 -5.19 13.61
CA MET A 82 3.87 -4.21 12.89
C MET A 82 3.73 -4.38 11.37
N ARG A 83 3.65 -5.61 10.87
CA ARG A 83 3.37 -5.89 9.45
C ARG A 83 2.03 -5.30 9.00
N CYS A 84 0.97 -5.47 9.79
CA CYS A 84 -0.35 -4.90 9.47
C CYS A 84 -0.32 -3.37 9.46
N LEU A 85 0.32 -2.74 10.45
CA LEU A 85 0.46 -1.29 10.51
C LEU A 85 1.27 -0.74 9.32
N LEU A 86 2.40 -1.38 8.98
CA LEU A 86 3.20 -0.99 7.83
C LEU A 86 2.44 -1.18 6.52
N ALA A 87 1.70 -2.29 6.39
CA ALA A 87 0.93 -2.54 5.18
C ALA A 87 -0.13 -1.46 4.94
N TYR A 88 -0.77 -0.96 6.01
CA TYR A 88 -1.68 0.17 5.93
C TYR A 88 -0.97 1.45 5.43
N PHE A 89 0.10 1.89 6.10
CA PHE A 89 0.77 3.14 5.74
C PHE A 89 1.52 3.10 4.40
N LEU A 90 1.88 1.91 3.92
CA LEU A 90 2.66 1.71 2.68
C LEU A 90 1.82 1.13 1.54
N ASP A 91 0.50 1.07 1.70
CA ASP A 91 -0.45 0.57 0.71
C ASP A 91 -0.04 -0.82 0.16
N LYS A 92 0.25 -1.75 1.08
CA LYS A 92 0.65 -3.12 0.74
C LYS A 92 -0.54 -4.04 0.70
N SER A 93 -0.52 -4.93 -0.29
CA SER A 93 -1.59 -5.90 -0.49
C SER A 93 -1.66 -6.93 0.65
N ALA A 94 -2.82 -7.57 0.78
CA ALA A 94 -3.03 -8.71 1.70
C ALA A 94 -2.04 -9.86 1.45
N ASP A 95 -1.61 -10.05 0.20
CA ASP A 95 -0.61 -11.07 -0.15
C ASP A 95 0.80 -10.69 0.38
N GLU A 96 1.20 -9.43 0.25
CA GLU A 96 2.53 -8.95 0.69
C GLU A 96 2.63 -8.79 2.22
N MET A 97 1.54 -8.35 2.87
CA MET A 97 1.51 -7.94 4.28
C MET A 97 2.14 -8.97 5.24
N PRO A 98 1.77 -10.27 5.21
CA PRO A 98 2.33 -11.27 6.12
C PRO A 98 3.84 -11.53 5.95
N TYR A 99 4.45 -10.97 4.91
CA TYR A 99 5.85 -11.15 4.55
C TYR A 99 6.64 -9.83 4.57
N LEU A 100 6.07 -8.73 5.06
CA LEU A 100 6.84 -7.51 5.29
C LEU A 100 7.96 -7.75 6.33
N LYS A 101 9.12 -7.13 6.10
CA LYS A 101 10.30 -7.28 6.96
C LYS A 101 10.23 -6.27 8.09
N CYS A 102 10.13 -6.79 9.31
CA CYS A 102 10.11 -6.04 10.57
C CYS A 102 11.23 -6.57 11.47
N PRO A 103 12.50 -6.18 11.24
CA PRO A 103 13.63 -6.68 11.99
C PRO A 103 13.60 -6.18 13.45
N LEU A 104 14.12 -6.99 14.37
CA LEU A 104 14.31 -6.59 15.76
C LEU A 104 15.32 -5.44 15.87
N HIS A 105 15.23 -4.67 16.96
CA HIS A 105 16.13 -3.56 17.30
C HIS A 105 16.29 -2.51 16.18
N THR A 106 15.24 -2.34 15.37
CA THR A 106 15.21 -1.39 14.26
C THR A 106 13.95 -0.53 14.39
N VAL A 107 14.12 0.78 14.35
CA VAL A 107 13.01 1.73 14.34
C VAL A 107 12.67 2.05 12.89
N LEU A 108 11.40 1.84 12.51
CA LEU A 108 10.88 2.28 11.22
C LEU A 108 10.17 3.63 11.41
N LYS A 109 10.80 4.69 10.95
CA LYS A 109 10.25 6.03 10.96
C LYS A 109 9.41 6.23 9.71
N LEU A 110 8.12 6.46 9.92
CA LEU A 110 7.14 6.76 8.90
C LEU A 110 6.95 8.27 8.81
N THR A 111 6.96 8.83 7.60
CA THR A 111 6.70 10.25 7.34
C THR A 111 5.64 10.37 6.26
N PRO A 112 4.38 10.67 6.63
CA PRO A 112 3.31 10.89 5.66
C PRO A 112 3.65 12.02 4.68
N VAL A 113 3.36 11.80 3.40
CA VAL A 113 3.51 12.76 2.31
C VAL A 113 2.25 12.74 1.43
N ALA A 114 2.06 13.73 0.56
CA ALA A 114 0.80 13.94 -0.17
C ALA A 114 0.25 12.71 -0.92
N TYR A 115 1.11 11.78 -1.33
CA TYR A 115 0.71 10.56 -2.07
C TYR A 115 1.40 9.30 -1.54
N GLY A 116 1.54 9.18 -0.21
CA GLY A 116 2.04 7.96 0.41
C GLY A 116 2.79 8.22 1.71
N CYS A 117 3.70 7.33 2.06
CA CYS A 117 4.48 7.43 3.28
C CYS A 117 5.94 7.08 3.00
N ARG A 118 6.87 7.94 3.43
CA ARG A 118 8.30 7.66 3.38
C ARG A 118 8.69 6.81 4.59
N VAL A 119 9.50 5.79 4.36
CA VAL A 119 10.06 4.93 5.42
C VAL A 119 11.56 5.15 5.53
N GLU A 120 12.01 5.41 6.76
CA GLU A 120 13.42 5.43 7.13
C GLU A 120 13.67 4.33 8.16
N SER A 121 14.65 3.46 7.92
CA SER A 121 15.01 2.38 8.84
C SER A 121 16.23 2.79 9.65
N ILE A 122 16.10 2.79 10.98
CA ILE A 122 17.15 3.21 11.91
C ILE A 122 17.50 2.02 12.80
N SER A 123 18.66 1.40 12.54
CA SER A 123 19.19 0.32 13.40
C SER A 123 19.73 0.90 14.71
N LEU A 124 19.42 0.25 15.83
CA LEU A 124 19.91 0.64 17.15
C LEU A 124 21.31 0.07 17.47
N ASN A 125 21.95 -0.63 16.53
CA ASN A 125 23.25 -1.27 16.70
C ASN A 125 23.32 -2.24 17.90
N ILE A 126 22.24 -2.98 18.13
CA ILE A 126 22.16 -4.07 19.12
C ILE A 126 21.83 -5.34 18.36
N GLU A 127 22.67 -6.36 18.47
CA GLU A 127 22.46 -7.64 17.80
C GLU A 127 21.16 -8.32 18.27
N ALA A 128 20.49 -9.00 17.34
CA ALA A 128 19.28 -9.77 17.61
C ALA A 128 19.16 -10.94 16.64
N VAL A 129 18.40 -11.96 17.06
CA VAL A 129 18.05 -13.08 16.19
C VAL A 129 17.13 -12.62 15.05
N ASN A 130 17.21 -13.29 13.90
CA ASN A 130 16.29 -13.05 12.80
C ASN A 130 15.05 -13.94 12.96
N THR A 131 13.88 -13.32 13.12
CA THR A 131 12.58 -14.00 13.25
C THR A 131 11.78 -13.99 11.94
N HIS A 132 12.36 -13.49 10.85
CA HIS A 132 11.69 -13.43 9.55
C HIS A 132 11.78 -14.78 8.82
N ARG A 133 10.62 -15.32 8.42
CA ARG A 133 10.51 -16.48 7.53
C ARG A 133 9.94 -16.06 6.18
N GLU A 134 10.74 -16.24 5.14
CA GLU A 134 10.39 -15.95 3.74
C GLU A 134 9.22 -16.83 3.27
N ARG A 135 8.54 -16.40 2.20
CA ARG A 135 7.49 -17.21 1.55
C ARG A 135 8.13 -18.45 0.89
N PRO A 136 7.64 -19.68 1.17
CA PRO A 136 8.10 -20.87 0.46
C PRO A 136 7.89 -20.74 -1.06
N GLU A 137 8.80 -21.29 -1.85
CA GLU A 137 8.71 -21.22 -3.32
C GLU A 137 7.49 -22.00 -3.86
N GLU A 138 7.05 -23.04 -3.16
CA GLU A 138 5.89 -23.85 -3.53
C GLU A 138 4.59 -23.04 -3.44
N ALA A 139 4.48 -22.14 -2.46
CA ALA A 139 3.33 -21.27 -2.26
C ALA A 139 3.18 -20.20 -3.34
N LYS A 140 4.27 -19.84 -4.05
CA LYS A 140 4.24 -18.85 -5.14
C LYS A 140 3.55 -19.36 -6.41
N LYS A 141 3.26 -20.67 -6.50
CA LYS A 141 2.84 -21.33 -7.76
C LYS A 141 1.35 -21.74 -7.79
N GLY A 142 0.58 -21.50 -6.73
CA GLY A 142 -0.81 -21.95 -6.64
C GLY A 142 -1.83 -20.81 -6.85
N PRO A 143 -2.93 -21.03 -7.59
CA PRO A 143 -4.12 -20.19 -7.45
C PRO A 143 -4.76 -20.43 -6.08
N ASN A 144 -5.04 -19.37 -5.32
CA ASN A 144 -5.65 -19.41 -3.98
C ASN A 144 -6.92 -20.30 -3.95
N PRO A 145 -6.89 -21.50 -3.35
CA PRO A 145 -8.07 -22.39 -3.34
C PRO A 145 -9.10 -22.01 -2.27
N LEU A 146 -8.75 -21.14 -1.32
CA LEU A 146 -9.55 -20.84 -0.14
C LEU A 146 -10.52 -19.66 -0.34
N MET A 147 -11.22 -19.60 -1.48
CA MET A 147 -12.49 -18.89 -1.52
C MET A 147 -13.55 -19.72 -0.78
N ARG A 148 -13.55 -19.65 0.55
CA ARG A 148 -14.58 -20.32 1.36
C ARG A 148 -15.93 -19.66 1.09
N ARG A 149 -16.85 -20.44 0.50
CA ARG A 149 -18.29 -20.16 0.35
C ARG A 149 -18.84 -19.53 1.63
N ASN A 150 -19.18 -18.25 1.55
CA ASN A 150 -20.19 -17.49 2.31
C ASN A 150 -19.76 -16.02 2.45
N SER A 151 -19.49 -15.35 1.33
CA SER A 151 -19.43 -13.90 1.27
C SER A 151 -20.84 -13.36 1.06
N VAL A 152 -21.49 -12.87 2.11
CA VAL A 152 -22.65 -11.99 1.94
C VAL A 152 -22.12 -10.59 1.70
N THR A 153 -21.71 -10.31 0.46
CA THR A 153 -21.46 -8.94 0.02
C THR A 153 -22.79 -8.39 -0.51
N PRO A 154 -23.30 -7.25 -0.02
CA PRO A 154 -24.48 -6.62 -0.63
C PRO A 154 -24.13 -6.26 -2.07
N LEU A 155 -24.95 -6.71 -3.02
CA LEU A 155 -24.85 -6.34 -4.44
C LEU A 155 -25.03 -4.81 -4.55
N ALA A 156 -23.94 -4.07 -4.72
CA ALA A 156 -24.00 -2.74 -5.30
C ALA A 156 -24.11 -2.89 -6.82
N SER A 157 -25.12 -2.27 -7.41
CA SER A 157 -25.49 -2.33 -8.83
C SER A 157 -24.33 -2.02 -9.80
N PRO A 158 -24.34 -2.57 -11.02
CA PRO A 158 -23.30 -2.29 -12.01
C PRO A 158 -23.39 -0.84 -12.54
N GLU A 159 -22.26 -0.12 -12.49
CA GLU A 159 -22.12 1.18 -13.17
C GLU A 159 -22.10 1.02 -14.71
N PRO A 160 -22.60 2.01 -15.47
CA PRO A 160 -22.74 1.92 -16.91
C PRO A 160 -21.40 2.02 -17.65
N THR A 161 -21.27 1.18 -18.68
CA THR A 161 -20.15 1.01 -19.60
C THR A 161 -19.66 2.32 -20.23
N LYS A 162 -18.40 2.70 -19.97
CA LYS A 162 -17.69 3.73 -20.75
C LYS A 162 -17.25 3.16 -22.11
N LYS A 163 -17.68 3.79 -23.20
CA LYS A 163 -17.24 3.47 -24.58
C LYS A 163 -15.78 3.89 -24.79
N PRO A 164 -14.97 3.13 -25.55
CA PRO A 164 -13.56 3.45 -25.77
C PRO A 164 -13.40 4.55 -26.83
N ARG A 165 -12.51 5.51 -26.54
CA ARG A 165 -12.09 6.58 -27.45
C ARG A 165 -10.93 6.07 -28.30
N ILE A 166 -11.13 6.03 -29.60
CA ILE A 166 -10.14 5.67 -30.62
C ILE A 166 -8.91 6.59 -30.55
N ASN A 167 -7.72 6.00 -30.47
CA ASN A 167 -6.45 6.66 -30.83
C ASN A 167 -5.78 5.76 -31.87
N SER A 168 -5.84 6.15 -33.13
CA SER A 168 -5.02 5.58 -34.20
C SER A 168 -3.91 6.59 -34.48
N PHE A 169 -2.67 6.16 -34.24
CA PHE A 169 -1.48 6.84 -34.74
C PHE A 169 -0.48 5.74 -35.07
N GLU A 170 -0.31 5.46 -36.36
CA GLU A 170 0.87 4.78 -36.90
C GLU A 170 1.40 5.60 -38.07
N GLU A 171 2.72 5.79 -38.04
CA GLU A 171 3.59 6.51 -38.96
C GLU A 171 3.50 6.02 -40.41
N HIS A 172 3.65 6.94 -41.38
CA HIS A 172 4.33 6.63 -42.64
C HIS A 172 5.08 7.85 -43.20
N VAL A 173 6.37 7.64 -43.47
CA VAL A 173 7.35 8.53 -44.09
C VAL A 173 7.28 8.41 -45.62
N ALA A 174 7.19 9.53 -46.37
CA ALA A 174 7.67 9.63 -47.77
C ALA A 174 7.72 11.08 -48.33
N VAL A 175 8.95 11.55 -48.53
CA VAL A 175 9.56 12.35 -49.64
C VAL A 175 8.70 13.24 -50.59
N SER A 176 9.02 14.56 -50.55
CA SER A 176 9.28 15.58 -51.62
C SER A 176 8.58 15.54 -53.00
N SER A 177 7.94 16.66 -53.41
CA SER A 177 8.27 17.46 -54.63
C SER A 177 7.26 18.60 -54.97
N ALA A 178 7.82 19.77 -55.31
CA ALA A 178 7.41 20.83 -56.27
C ALA A 178 6.08 21.66 -56.19
N LEU A 179 6.26 22.99 -56.34
CA LEU A 179 5.34 24.15 -56.60
C LEU A 179 4.71 24.11 -58.04
N PRO A 180 3.89 25.09 -58.59
CA PRO A 180 3.61 26.50 -58.18
C PRO A 180 2.19 27.14 -58.46
N GLY A 181 2.00 28.40 -58.00
CA GLY A 181 1.10 29.44 -58.57
C GLY A 181 -0.17 29.74 -57.74
N CYS A 182 -0.62 30.97 -57.42
CA CYS A 182 -0.59 32.26 -58.11
C CYS A 182 -0.74 33.46 -57.12
N VAL A 183 -0.50 34.68 -57.61
CA VAL A 183 -0.08 35.94 -56.94
C VAL A 183 -1.26 36.86 -56.48
N PRO A 184 -1.07 38.11 -55.95
CA PRO A 184 -1.80 38.64 -54.78
C PRO A 184 -2.74 39.84 -55.10
N GLN A 185 -3.46 40.37 -54.10
CA GLN A 185 -4.13 41.68 -54.21
C GLN A 185 -3.91 42.59 -52.98
N GLU A 186 -3.99 43.88 -53.29
CA GLU A 186 -3.32 45.04 -52.69
C GLU A 186 -4.03 45.68 -51.48
N VAL A 187 -3.27 46.53 -50.77
CA VAL A 187 -3.70 47.48 -49.72
C VAL A 187 -3.78 48.89 -50.32
N PRO A 188 -4.70 49.78 -49.85
CA PRO A 188 -4.20 51.04 -49.26
C PRO A 188 -5.02 51.60 -48.06
N THR A 189 -4.29 51.93 -46.98
CA THR A 189 -4.19 53.22 -46.24
C THR A 189 -5.44 53.97 -45.72
N GLN A 190 -5.57 54.14 -44.38
CA GLN A 190 -5.53 55.46 -43.67
C GLN A 190 -5.81 55.39 -42.14
N LEU A 191 -4.98 56.13 -41.37
CA LEU A 191 -5.08 56.56 -39.95
C LEU A 191 -5.95 57.86 -39.84
N PRO A 192 -6.49 58.31 -38.69
CA PRO A 192 -5.80 58.65 -37.41
C PRO A 192 -6.58 58.20 -36.14
N GLY A 193 -6.04 58.03 -34.94
CA GLY A 193 -5.06 58.80 -34.19
C GLY A 193 -5.74 59.33 -32.92
N GLN A 194 -5.39 58.84 -31.73
CA GLN A 194 -5.26 59.65 -30.51
C GLN A 194 -4.55 58.87 -29.40
N ASN A 195 -3.46 59.48 -28.94
CA ASN A 195 -2.61 59.13 -27.81
C ASN A 195 -3.20 59.60 -26.47
N MET A 196 -2.56 59.11 -25.40
CA MET A 196 -2.30 59.70 -24.07
C MET A 196 -2.93 58.85 -22.94
N ASN A 197 -2.17 57.99 -22.29
CA ASN A 197 -1.13 58.22 -21.27
C ASN A 197 -1.67 58.16 -19.82
N ASN A 198 -1.24 57.08 -19.16
CA ASN A 198 -0.42 57.07 -17.94
C ASN A 198 -1.03 57.27 -16.55
N SER A 199 -0.55 56.38 -15.66
CA SER A 199 -0.32 56.59 -14.21
C SER A 199 -1.58 56.60 -13.32
N GLN A 200 -1.66 55.97 -12.15
CA GLN A 200 -0.66 55.61 -11.15
C GLN A 200 -1.29 54.60 -10.15
N LYS A 201 -0.49 53.65 -9.65
CA LYS A 201 -0.65 52.87 -8.40
C LYS A 201 -0.74 53.81 -7.16
N PRO A 202 -0.82 53.30 -5.91
CA PRO A 202 -1.63 52.22 -5.33
C PRO A 202 -2.32 52.68 -4.01
N LEU A 203 -3.09 51.79 -3.39
CA LEU A 203 -3.21 51.61 -1.94
C LEU A 203 -3.48 50.13 -1.66
#